data_AF-A0A1C5XKY0-F1
#
_entry.id   AF-A0A1C5XKY0-F1
#
_cell.length_a   1.000
_cell.length_b   1.000
_cell.length_c   1.000
_cell.angle_alpha   90.00
_cell.angle_beta   90.00
_cell.angle_gamma   90.00
#
_symmetry.space_group_name_H-M   'P 1'
#
loop_
_entity.id
_entity.type
_entity.pdbx_description
1 polymer ?
#
loop_
_entity_poly.entity_id
_entity_poly.type
_entity_poly.pdbx_seq_one_letter_code
_entity_poly.pdbx_strand_id
1 'polypeptide(L)'
;MISEDAITLVKALIQEAGCDGIYYCVQNAETFRFTSEEYHKFVEPYDLKVLDYANSISKYNILHCCGWSGDKNRVEVWKNYKAAAVNWAVYVEDMDLNVGRDFFNANCVLGGFDNRKNGILYSGTLDEIKSETIKLINMVGKKGTILGADCTLSNDIDLSHIKCVADTARNI
;
A
#
# COMPACT_ATOMS: atom_id res chain seq x y z
N MET A 1 -7.58 -10.72 -22.90
CA MET A 1 -8.31 -10.46 -21.62
C MET A 1 -7.46 -9.49 -20.84
N ILE A 2 -8.07 -8.58 -20.06
CA ILE A 2 -7.33 -7.50 -19.37
C ILE A 2 -6.16 -8.02 -18.52
N SER A 3 -6.32 -9.18 -17.84
CA SER A 3 -5.23 -9.77 -17.05
C SER A 3 -4.04 -10.28 -17.88
N GLU A 4 -4.26 -10.74 -19.12
CA GLU A 4 -3.15 -11.16 -20.02
C GLU A 4 -2.35 -9.95 -20.52
N ASP A 5 -3.06 -8.86 -20.80
CA ASP A 5 -2.43 -7.61 -21.22
C ASP A 5 -1.61 -7.02 -20.06
N ALA A 6 -2.15 -7.08 -18.83
CA ALA A 6 -1.42 -6.71 -17.62
C ALA A 6 -0.18 -7.59 -17.38
N ILE A 7 -0.28 -8.91 -17.53
CA ILE A 7 0.87 -9.83 -17.44
C ILE A 7 1.96 -9.47 -18.46
N THR A 8 1.56 -9.17 -19.69
CA THR A 8 2.49 -8.78 -20.77
C THR A 8 3.24 -7.52 -20.38
N LEU A 9 2.54 -6.51 -19.83
CA LEU A 9 3.16 -5.29 -19.35
C LEU A 9 4.10 -5.53 -18.16
N VAL A 10 3.67 -6.32 -17.16
CA VAL A 10 4.48 -6.69 -15.99
C VAL A 10 5.78 -7.35 -16.42
N LYS A 11 5.72 -8.28 -17.38
CA LYS A 11 6.89 -8.94 -17.95
C LYS A 11 7.85 -7.93 -18.58
N ALA A 12 7.34 -7.07 -19.46
CA ALA A 12 8.16 -6.07 -20.15
C ALA A 12 8.83 -5.10 -19.16
N LEU A 13 8.09 -4.62 -18.16
CA LEU A 13 8.63 -3.72 -17.13
C LEU A 13 9.77 -4.35 -16.34
N ILE A 14 9.58 -5.59 -15.87
CA ILE A 14 10.56 -6.24 -14.99
C ILE A 14 11.75 -6.79 -15.78
N GLN A 15 11.51 -7.51 -16.88
CA GLN A 15 12.57 -8.25 -17.57
C GLN A 15 13.27 -7.44 -18.67
N GLU A 16 12.57 -6.50 -19.31
CA GLU A 16 13.09 -5.75 -20.45
C GLU A 16 13.51 -4.33 -20.05
N ALA A 17 12.67 -3.63 -19.28
CA ALA A 17 12.95 -2.27 -18.80
C ALA A 17 13.78 -2.24 -17.50
N GLY A 18 13.92 -3.38 -16.82
CA GLY A 18 14.76 -3.53 -15.63
C GLY A 18 14.15 -3.00 -14.32
N CYS A 19 12.82 -2.87 -14.23
CA CYS A 19 12.16 -2.57 -12.96
C CYS A 19 12.35 -3.72 -11.96
N ASP A 20 12.66 -3.40 -10.70
CA ASP A 20 12.83 -4.43 -9.66
C ASP A 20 11.53 -5.19 -9.37
N GLY A 21 10.37 -4.54 -9.53
CA GLY A 21 9.05 -5.10 -9.28
C GLY A 21 7.94 -4.10 -9.63
N ILE A 22 6.71 -4.43 -9.26
CA ILE A 22 5.54 -3.57 -9.46
C ILE A 22 4.87 -3.17 -8.15
N TYR A 23 4.18 -2.03 -8.20
CA TYR A 23 3.22 -1.60 -7.19
C TYR A 23 1.80 -1.98 -7.67
N TYR A 24 1.31 -3.14 -7.26
CA TYR A 24 0.05 -3.72 -7.76
C TYR A 24 -1.14 -3.23 -6.94
N CYS A 25 -1.98 -2.39 -7.56
CA CYS A 25 -3.12 -1.77 -6.92
C CYS A 25 -4.38 -2.62 -7.07
N VAL A 26 -5.00 -3.01 -5.96
CA VAL A 26 -6.30 -3.68 -5.92
C VAL A 26 -7.38 -2.72 -5.44
N GLN A 27 -8.56 -2.85 -6.06
CA GLN A 27 -9.75 -2.03 -5.83
C GLN A 27 -11.00 -2.93 -5.92
N ASN A 28 -12.19 -2.32 -5.83
CA ASN A 28 -13.49 -2.99 -5.94
C ASN A 28 -13.97 -3.75 -4.70
N ALA A 29 -13.23 -3.65 -3.58
CA ALA A 29 -13.68 -4.21 -2.31
C ALA A 29 -14.56 -3.25 -1.51
N GLU A 30 -14.91 -2.07 -2.06
CA GLU A 30 -15.71 -1.08 -1.36
C GLU A 30 -17.07 -1.68 -0.99
N THR A 31 -17.53 -1.41 0.22
CA THR A 31 -18.73 -2.05 0.79
C THR A 31 -20.03 -1.83 0.03
N PHE A 32 -20.06 -0.92 -0.95
CA PHE A 32 -21.22 -0.65 -1.79
C PHE A 32 -21.13 -1.25 -3.21
N ARG A 33 -19.98 -1.81 -3.60
CA ARG A 33 -19.74 -2.25 -4.99
C ARG A 33 -20.00 -3.74 -5.19
N PHE A 34 -19.22 -4.60 -4.54
CA PHE A 34 -19.40 -6.06 -4.60
C PHE A 34 -19.67 -6.65 -3.21
N THR A 35 -20.46 -7.72 -3.19
CA THR A 35 -20.40 -8.69 -2.09
C THR A 35 -19.08 -9.46 -2.14
N SER A 36 -18.67 -10.06 -1.02
CA SER A 36 -17.46 -10.90 -1.01
C SER A 36 -17.57 -12.06 -2.02
N GLU A 37 -18.75 -12.67 -2.16
CA GLU A 37 -18.98 -13.76 -3.13
C GLU A 37 -18.76 -13.29 -4.58
N GLU A 38 -19.32 -12.13 -4.94
CA GLU A 38 -19.12 -11.56 -6.27
C GLU A 38 -17.66 -11.18 -6.51
N TYR A 39 -16.98 -10.64 -5.51
CA TYR A 39 -15.56 -10.31 -5.61
C TYR A 39 -14.71 -11.56 -5.90
N HIS A 40 -14.90 -12.62 -5.11
CA HIS A 40 -14.21 -13.90 -5.31
C HIS A 40 -14.52 -14.54 -6.66
N LYS A 41 -15.73 -14.32 -7.19
CA LYS A 41 -16.14 -14.89 -8.49
C LYS A 41 -15.62 -14.10 -9.69
N PHE A 42 -15.64 -12.78 -9.61
CA PHE A 42 -15.47 -11.91 -10.78
C PHE A 42 -14.17 -11.11 -10.78
N VAL A 43 -13.53 -10.90 -9.63
CA VAL A 43 -12.34 -10.04 -9.51
C VAL A 43 -11.12 -10.87 -9.11
N GLU A 44 -11.21 -11.59 -7.99
CA GLU A 44 -10.07 -12.30 -7.38
C GLU A 44 -9.29 -13.20 -8.35
N PRO A 45 -9.92 -14.03 -9.21
CA PRO A 45 -9.18 -14.94 -10.08
C PRO A 45 -8.27 -14.20 -11.07
N TYR A 46 -8.65 -12.98 -11.47
CA TYR A 46 -7.91 -12.18 -12.42
C TYR A 46 -6.81 -11.36 -11.73
N ASP A 47 -7.08 -10.84 -10.53
CA ASP A 47 -6.06 -10.17 -9.73
C ASP A 47 -4.93 -11.11 -9.32
N LEU A 48 -5.29 -12.27 -8.75
CA LEU A 48 -4.31 -13.27 -8.34
C LEU A 48 -3.50 -13.77 -9.54
N LYS A 49 -4.13 -13.94 -10.70
CA LYS A 49 -3.41 -14.33 -11.93
C LYS A 49 -2.29 -13.35 -12.29
N VAL A 50 -2.52 -12.04 -12.19
CA VAL A 50 -1.48 -11.03 -12.48
C VAL A 50 -0.45 -10.95 -11.36
N LEU A 51 -0.89 -10.93 -10.10
CA LEU A 51 -0.02 -10.80 -8.94
C LEU A 51 0.89 -12.03 -8.77
N ASP A 52 0.37 -13.24 -8.94
CA ASP A 52 1.14 -14.49 -8.86
C ASP A 52 2.17 -14.56 -9.99
N TYR A 53 1.81 -14.12 -11.21
CA TYR A 53 2.77 -13.99 -12.29
C TYR A 53 3.88 -12.99 -11.94
N ALA A 54 3.54 -11.80 -11.46
CA ALA A 54 4.51 -10.80 -11.04
C ALA A 54 5.47 -11.37 -9.97
N ASN A 55 4.94 -12.09 -8.98
CA ASN A 55 5.70 -12.72 -7.92
C ASN A 55 6.59 -13.88 -8.41
N SER A 56 6.22 -14.54 -9.51
CA SER A 56 7.04 -15.58 -10.12
C SER A 56 8.32 -15.03 -10.79
N ILE A 57 8.31 -13.76 -11.19
CA ILE A 57 9.44 -13.12 -11.90
C ILE A 57 10.14 -12.02 -11.09
N SER A 58 9.58 -11.59 -9.95
CA SER A 58 10.19 -10.64 -9.03
C SER A 58 9.82 -10.93 -7.57
N LYS A 59 10.78 -10.70 -6.68
CA LYS A 59 10.62 -10.78 -5.22
C LYS A 59 10.36 -9.42 -4.55
N TYR A 60 10.13 -8.36 -5.33
CA TYR A 60 10.05 -6.97 -4.84
C TYR A 60 8.69 -6.30 -5.09
N ASN A 61 7.67 -7.08 -5.48
CA ASN A 61 6.34 -6.52 -5.72
C ASN A 61 5.67 -6.07 -4.42
N ILE A 62 4.89 -5.00 -4.52
CA ILE A 62 4.12 -4.42 -3.42
C ILE A 62 2.64 -4.58 -3.75
N LEU A 63 1.86 -5.08 -2.80
CA LEU A 63 0.40 -5.06 -2.87
C LEU A 63 -0.10 -3.73 -2.28
N HIS A 64 -0.97 -3.03 -3.02
CA HIS A 64 -1.64 -1.83 -2.54
C HIS A 64 -3.16 -2.01 -2.51
N CYS A 65 -3.72 -2.05 -1.31
CA CYS A 65 -5.15 -2.13 -1.03
C CYS A 65 -5.74 -0.72 -0.92
N CYS A 66 -6.33 -0.23 -2.01
CA CYS A 66 -6.73 1.17 -2.12
C CYS A 66 -7.98 1.49 -1.30
N GLY A 67 -7.97 2.62 -0.57
CA GLY A 67 -9.14 3.17 0.12
C GLY A 67 -10.08 3.99 -0.78
N TRP A 68 -9.88 3.95 -2.10
CA TRP A 68 -10.63 4.72 -3.11
C TRP A 68 -10.78 6.22 -2.74
N SER A 69 -12.00 6.69 -2.50
CA SER A 69 -12.34 8.06 -2.09
C SER A 69 -12.55 8.21 -0.57
N GLY A 70 -12.00 7.30 0.23
CA GLY A 70 -12.24 7.23 1.67
C GLY A 70 -13.38 6.30 2.06
N ASP A 71 -13.76 5.38 1.17
CA ASP A 71 -14.84 4.43 1.38
C ASP A 71 -14.32 3.15 2.01
N LYS A 72 -15.03 2.64 3.03
CA LYS A 72 -14.67 1.39 3.71
C LYS A 72 -14.68 0.21 2.74
N ASN A 73 -13.67 -0.64 2.88
CA ASN A 73 -13.54 -1.88 2.12
C ASN A 73 -13.91 -3.12 2.94
N ARG A 74 -14.19 -4.22 2.24
CA ARG A 74 -14.17 -5.60 2.78
C ARG A 74 -12.76 -6.15 2.65
N VAL A 75 -11.83 -5.66 3.47
CA VAL A 75 -10.40 -5.98 3.37
C VAL A 75 -10.07 -7.48 3.44
N GLU A 76 -11.01 -8.30 3.93
CA GLU A 76 -10.90 -9.76 4.00
C GLU A 76 -10.73 -10.41 2.63
N VAL A 77 -11.26 -9.81 1.56
CA VAL A 77 -11.12 -10.37 0.20
C VAL A 77 -9.66 -10.33 -0.28
N TRP A 78 -8.82 -9.47 0.30
CA TRP A 78 -7.40 -9.35 -0.04
C TRP A 78 -6.47 -10.10 0.91
N LYS A 79 -6.99 -10.75 1.96
CA LYS A 79 -6.18 -11.37 3.01
C LYS A 79 -5.14 -12.38 2.50
N ASN A 80 -5.48 -13.07 1.40
CA ASN A 80 -4.64 -14.10 0.81
C ASN A 80 -3.74 -13.59 -0.33
N TYR A 81 -3.81 -12.32 -0.69
CA TYR A 81 -2.97 -11.74 -1.73
C TYR A 81 -1.57 -11.55 -1.14
N LYS A 82 -0.55 -12.20 -1.74
CA LYS A 82 0.82 -12.18 -1.23
C LYS A 82 1.71 -11.28 -2.08
N ALA A 83 2.58 -10.54 -1.40
CA ALA A 83 3.56 -9.65 -2.00
C ALA A 83 4.74 -9.48 -1.03
N ALA A 84 5.83 -8.86 -1.50
CA ALA A 84 7.00 -8.60 -0.66
C ALA A 84 6.71 -7.58 0.44
N ALA A 85 5.86 -6.60 0.14
CA ALA A 85 5.30 -5.67 1.10
C ALA A 85 3.80 -5.43 0.83
N VAL A 86 3.07 -5.04 1.87
CA VAL A 86 1.64 -4.68 1.76
C VAL A 86 1.44 -3.25 2.23
N ASN A 87 0.72 -2.47 1.43
CA ASN A 87 0.25 -1.13 1.73
C ASN A 87 -1.28 -1.12 1.66
N TRP A 88 -1.92 -0.41 2.56
CA TRP A 88 -3.38 -0.25 2.57
C TRP A 88 -3.71 1.12 3.15
N ALA A 89 -4.93 1.59 2.89
CA ALA A 89 -5.43 2.85 3.42
C ALA A 89 -5.70 2.78 4.94
N VAL A 90 -4.62 2.82 5.74
CA VAL A 90 -4.60 2.74 7.21
C VAL A 90 -5.72 3.56 7.87
N TYR A 91 -5.91 4.80 7.42
CA TYR A 91 -6.87 5.73 8.03
C TYR A 91 -8.30 5.54 7.53
N VAL A 92 -8.48 4.95 6.33
CA VAL A 92 -9.82 4.61 5.83
C VAL A 92 -10.29 3.33 6.50
N GLU A 93 -9.41 2.34 6.67
CA GLU A 93 -9.76 1.03 7.21
C GLU A 93 -9.74 0.96 8.74
N ASP A 94 -9.30 2.01 9.43
CA ASP A 94 -9.08 2.02 10.89
C ASP A 94 -8.19 0.83 11.33
N MET A 95 -7.15 0.56 10.53
CA MET A 95 -6.26 -0.58 10.70
C MET A 95 -4.82 -0.09 10.69
N ASP A 96 -4.24 0.07 11.88
CA ASP A 96 -2.84 0.48 12.02
C ASP A 96 -1.86 -0.55 11.44
N LEU A 97 -0.59 -0.14 11.29
CA LEU A 97 0.44 -0.96 10.66
C LEU A 97 0.71 -2.29 11.37
N ASN A 98 0.55 -2.39 12.69
CA ASN A 98 0.73 -3.64 13.42
C ASN A 98 -0.45 -4.58 13.21
N VAL A 99 -1.68 -4.05 13.32
CA VAL A 99 -2.90 -4.84 13.08
C VAL A 99 -2.94 -5.35 11.65
N GLY A 100 -2.63 -4.50 10.67
CA GLY A 100 -2.60 -4.91 9.26
C GLY A 100 -1.46 -5.86 8.94
N ARG A 101 -0.28 -5.71 9.55
CA ARG A 101 0.83 -6.67 9.43
C ARG A 101 0.37 -8.08 9.79
N ASP A 102 -0.29 -8.24 10.93
CA ASP A 102 -0.79 -9.52 11.41
C ASP A 102 -1.95 -10.03 10.54
N PHE A 103 -2.87 -9.14 10.15
CA PHE A 103 -4.03 -9.47 9.33
C PHE A 103 -3.64 -10.04 7.96
N PHE A 104 -2.74 -9.37 7.25
CA PHE A 104 -2.25 -9.80 5.93
C PHE A 104 -1.17 -10.90 6.03
N ASN A 105 -0.68 -11.18 7.24
CA ASN A 105 0.51 -12.01 7.47
C ASN A 105 1.69 -11.50 6.63
N ALA A 106 1.94 -10.19 6.70
CA ALA A 106 2.89 -9.49 5.85
C ALA A 106 4.29 -9.46 6.48
N ASN A 107 5.31 -9.85 5.72
CA ASN A 107 6.71 -9.74 6.15
C ASN A 107 7.20 -8.29 6.19
N CYS A 108 6.63 -7.45 5.33
CA CYS A 108 6.90 -6.02 5.28
C CYS A 108 5.59 -5.25 5.09
N VAL A 109 5.44 -4.16 5.83
CA VAL A 109 4.33 -3.22 5.66
C VAL A 109 4.85 -1.89 5.14
N LEU A 110 4.07 -1.23 4.28
CA LEU A 110 4.34 0.10 3.76
C LEU A 110 3.18 1.01 4.17
N GLY A 111 3.47 2.20 4.67
CA GLY A 111 2.45 3.21 4.99
C GLY A 111 2.76 3.96 6.28
N GLY A 112 1.71 4.44 6.95
CA GLY A 112 1.78 5.09 8.26
C GLY A 112 1.27 6.53 8.26
N PHE A 113 1.43 7.27 7.17
CA PHE A 113 0.90 8.62 7.04
C PHE A 113 -0.40 8.66 6.21
N ASP A 114 -1.35 9.46 6.67
CA ASP A 114 -2.58 9.76 5.92
C ASP A 114 -2.22 10.51 4.64
N ASN A 115 -2.65 9.98 3.49
CA ASN A 115 -2.40 10.59 2.20
C ASN A 115 -3.23 11.85 1.91
N ARG A 116 -4.30 12.08 2.69
CA ARG A 116 -5.29 13.15 2.45
C ARG A 116 -4.79 14.51 2.95
N LYS A 117 -5.39 15.58 2.42
CA LYS A 117 -4.98 16.97 2.70
C LYS A 117 -5.17 17.43 4.15
N ASN A 118 -6.00 16.74 4.92
CA ASN A 118 -6.19 16.97 6.35
C ASN A 118 -5.22 16.16 7.22
N GLY A 119 -4.41 15.28 6.62
CA GLY A 119 -3.40 14.49 7.31
C GLY A 119 -2.19 15.34 7.72
N ILE A 120 -1.52 14.93 8.81
CA ILE A 120 -0.33 15.62 9.35
C ILE A 120 0.76 15.78 8.28
N LEU A 121 0.93 14.79 7.39
CA LEU A 121 1.94 14.85 6.34
C LEU A 121 1.67 15.99 5.32
N TYR A 122 0.41 16.39 5.11
CA TYR A 122 0.06 17.47 4.20
C TYR A 122 -0.06 18.81 4.92
N SER A 123 -0.83 18.87 6.02
CA SER A 123 -1.21 20.13 6.66
C SER A 123 -0.47 20.44 7.98
N GLY A 124 0.32 19.49 8.49
CA GLY A 124 1.04 19.66 9.74
C GLY A 124 2.30 20.51 9.59
N THR A 125 2.81 20.99 10.71
CA THR A 125 4.12 21.62 10.84
C THR A 125 5.25 20.59 10.79
N LEU A 126 6.48 21.03 10.51
CA LEU A 126 7.64 20.13 10.51
C LEU A 126 7.87 19.43 11.86
N ASP A 127 7.56 20.10 12.98
CA ASP A 127 7.68 19.50 14.32
C ASP A 127 6.61 18.43 14.58
N GLU A 128 5.38 18.63 14.09
CA GLU A 128 4.32 17.62 14.14
C GLU A 128 4.67 16.41 13.26
N ILE A 129 5.17 16.64 12.05
CA ILE A 129 5.61 15.58 11.13
C ILE A 129 6.77 14.78 11.73
N LYS A 130 7.75 15.46 12.33
CA LYS A 130 8.86 14.81 13.04
C LYS A 130 8.35 13.96 14.21
N SER A 131 7.45 14.50 15.02
CA SER A 131 6.87 13.81 16.18
C SER A 131 6.06 12.58 15.74
N GLU A 132 5.24 12.70 14.69
CA GLU A 132 4.47 11.59 14.15
C GLU A 132 5.38 10.54 13.50
N THR A 133 6.45 10.95 12.81
CA THR A 133 7.48 10.03 12.27
C THR A 133 8.08 9.16 13.38
N ILE A 134 8.51 9.79 14.49
CA ILE A 134 9.08 9.08 15.65
C ILE A 134 8.03 8.11 16.23
N LYS A 135 6.80 8.58 16.41
CA LYS A 135 5.70 7.77 16.95
C LYS A 135 5.41 6.54 16.08
N LEU A 136 5.31 6.71 14.76
CA LEU A 136 5.06 5.62 13.83
C LEU A 136 6.20 4.59 13.86
N ILE A 137 7.46 5.03 13.80
CA ILE A 137 8.63 4.12 13.86
C ILE A 137 8.66 3.34 15.18
N ASN A 138 8.39 3.98 16.31
CA ASN A 138 8.35 3.33 17.61
C ASN A 138 7.19 2.33 17.74
N MET A 139 6.04 2.63 17.12
CA MET A 139 4.87 1.76 17.11
C MET A 139 5.10 0.49 16.29
N VAL A 140 5.56 0.63 15.04
CA VAL A 140 5.63 -0.48 14.07
C VAL A 140 6.99 -1.20 14.07
N GLY A 141 8.02 -0.56 14.61
CA GLY A 141 9.40 -1.03 14.57
C GLY A 141 10.06 -0.84 13.20
N LYS A 142 11.39 -1.01 13.15
CA LYS A 142 12.19 -0.77 11.93
C LYS A 142 12.28 -1.96 10.99
N LYS A 143 12.12 -3.19 11.49
CA LYS A 143 12.24 -4.40 10.68
C LYS A 143 10.93 -4.68 9.95
N GLY A 144 10.99 -4.85 8.63
CA GLY A 144 9.79 -5.12 7.83
C GLY A 144 8.83 -3.93 7.80
N THR A 145 9.37 -2.72 7.75
CA THR A 145 8.60 -1.47 7.69
C THR A 145 9.20 -0.55 6.65
N ILE A 146 8.36 -0.04 5.75
CA ILE A 146 8.67 1.09 4.88
C ILE A 146 7.72 2.22 5.29
N LEU A 147 8.27 3.32 5.80
CA LEU A 147 7.47 4.46 6.17
C LEU A 147 7.06 5.24 4.91
N GLY A 148 5.78 5.55 4.78
CA GLY A 148 5.25 6.26 3.63
C GLY A 148 3.79 6.68 3.83
N ALA A 149 3.17 7.16 2.76
CA ALA A 149 1.74 7.40 2.75
C ALA A 149 0.97 6.07 2.62
N ASP A 150 -0.24 6.04 3.14
CA ASP A 150 -1.15 4.89 3.06
C ASP A 150 -1.86 4.78 1.69
N CYS A 151 -1.71 5.80 0.84
CA CYS A 151 -2.14 5.84 -0.56
C CYS A 151 -1.38 6.96 -1.32
N THR A 152 -1.85 7.35 -2.50
CA THR A 152 -1.25 8.41 -3.33
C THR A 152 -1.30 9.78 -2.64
N LEU A 153 -0.14 10.44 -2.56
CA LEU A 153 -0.04 11.82 -2.08
C LEU A 153 -0.59 12.82 -3.09
N SER A 154 -1.09 13.94 -2.59
CA SER A 154 -1.50 15.06 -3.45
C SER A 154 -0.30 15.66 -4.19
N ASN A 155 -0.49 16.01 -5.47
CA ASN A 155 0.58 16.54 -6.32
C ASN A 155 1.15 17.91 -5.86
N ASP A 156 0.42 18.61 -4.99
CA ASP A 156 0.80 19.90 -4.40
C ASP A 156 1.35 19.78 -2.97
N ILE A 157 1.70 18.57 -2.52
CA ILE A 157 2.34 18.38 -1.22
C ILE A 157 3.70 19.11 -1.15
N ASP A 158 3.97 19.77 -0.04
CA ASP A 158 5.27 20.38 0.20
C ASP A 158 6.36 19.30 0.33
N LEU A 159 7.34 19.33 -0.56
CA LEU A 159 8.48 18.41 -0.55
C LEU A 159 9.31 18.52 0.74
N SER A 160 9.25 19.66 1.44
CA SER A 160 9.88 19.84 2.75
C SER A 160 9.31 18.89 3.80
N HIS A 161 8.02 18.54 3.71
CA HIS A 161 7.36 17.59 4.61
C HIS A 161 7.88 16.17 4.38
N ILE A 162 7.96 15.74 3.11
CA ILE A 162 8.52 14.43 2.73
C ILE A 162 9.99 14.33 3.17
N LYS A 163 10.76 15.40 2.96
CA LYS A 163 12.15 15.48 3.41
C LYS A 163 12.25 15.37 4.94
N CYS A 164 11.37 16.03 5.69
CA CYS A 164 11.33 15.95 7.14
C CYS A 164 11.12 14.52 7.64
N VAL A 165 10.20 13.76 7.03
CA VAL A 165 10.00 12.34 7.34
C VAL A 165 11.28 11.55 7.08
N ALA A 166 11.88 11.70 5.90
CA ALA A 166 13.08 10.95 5.51
C ALA A 166 14.28 11.26 6.42
N ASP A 167 14.52 12.53 6.72
CA ASP A 167 15.62 12.95 7.59
C ASP A 167 15.37 12.52 9.03
N THR A 168 14.13 12.59 9.52
CA THR A 168 13.79 12.10 10.86
C THR A 168 14.00 10.59 10.97
N ALA A 169 13.51 9.81 10.01
CA ALA A 169 13.62 8.35 10.01
C ALA A 169 15.06 7.84 9.96
N ARG A 170 15.98 8.56 9.29
CA ARG A 170 17.41 8.22 9.23
C ARG A 170 18.17 8.46 10.53
N ASN A 171 17.66 9.35 11.39
CA ASN A 171 18.34 9.78 12.60
C ASN A 171 17.83 9.07 13.86
N ILE A 172 16.96 8.06 13.71
CA ILE A 172 16.40 7.25 14.80
C ILE A 172 16.90 5.84 14.62
#